data_AF-A0A318J739-F1
#
_entry.id   AF-A0A318J739-F1
#
_cell.length_a   1.000
_cell.length_b   1.000
_cell.length_c   1.000
_cell.angle_alpha   90.00
_cell.angle_beta   90.00
_cell.angle_gamma   90.00
#
_symmetry.space_group_name_H-M   'P 1'
#
loop_
_entity.id
_entity.type
_entity.pdbx_description
1 polymer ?
#
loop_
_entity_poly.entity_id
_entity_poly.type
_entity_poly.pdbx_seq_one_letter_code
_entity_poly.pdbx_strand_id
1 'polypeptide(L)'
;MNALTTEIKTRARLLQKLLETRNTAASKRALILSRQRQWEIPESWQLKHCMNLAAADAGFQNWEHARIVLGGEAKPGEDMGDFWHGPEVSVFINHWYASYVEAQAQLQANEAGYLLPYRKQYLVVTSDYLQAMGVSAAAEYWDSIGRDLVQGYGSASWLNLAQQRLQTSRTERFKANWDATQIMLDLQSTEIEAERVMKSFVKDGRLVSIPEQRKKRLVILRWLVEQLQFERRYVEADINSFLLQFHSDFATLRREFIMNGLMERAEGEYWRV
;
A
#
# COMPACT_ATOMS: atom_id res chain seq x y z
N MET A 1 -18.31 19.50 -5.92
CA MET A 1 -18.19 18.11 -5.38
C MET A 1 -18.67 17.17 -6.46
N ASN A 2 -17.85 16.21 -6.86
CA ASN A 2 -18.18 15.22 -7.90
C ASN A 2 -18.52 13.85 -7.29
N ALA A 3 -18.84 12.87 -8.13
CA ALA A 3 -19.23 11.53 -7.69
C ALA A 3 -18.12 10.83 -6.86
N LEU A 4 -16.85 11.01 -7.22
CA LEU A 4 -15.70 10.37 -6.55
C LEU A 4 -15.49 10.88 -5.13
N THR A 5 -15.51 12.20 -4.95
CA THR A 5 -15.41 12.82 -3.61
C THR A 5 -16.61 12.51 -2.73
N THR A 6 -17.79 12.36 -3.34
CA THR A 6 -19.02 11.92 -2.63
C THR A 6 -18.89 10.48 -2.16
N GLU A 7 -18.32 9.59 -2.97
CA GLU A 7 -18.09 8.18 -2.63
C GLU A 7 -17.18 8.03 -1.40
N ILE A 8 -16.08 8.79 -1.30
CA ILE A 8 -15.21 8.78 -0.11
C ILE A 8 -15.99 9.24 1.15
N LYS A 9 -16.84 10.27 1.03
CA LYS A 9 -17.69 10.70 2.16
C LYS A 9 -18.70 9.64 2.57
N THR A 10 -19.27 8.91 1.61
CA THR A 10 -20.16 7.77 1.89
C THR A 10 -19.43 6.69 2.68
N ARG A 11 -18.22 6.30 2.25
CA ARG A 11 -17.37 5.35 3.00
C ARG A 11 -17.04 5.83 4.40
N ALA A 12 -16.71 7.11 4.55
CA ALA A 12 -16.42 7.70 5.85
C ALA A 12 -17.60 7.60 6.83
N ARG A 13 -18.83 7.85 6.37
CA ARG A 13 -20.04 7.69 7.21
C ARG A 13 -20.28 6.24 7.60
N LEU A 14 -20.07 5.30 6.68
CA LEU A 14 -20.17 3.87 6.98
C LEU A 14 -19.12 3.43 8.01
N LEU A 15 -17.87 3.85 7.81
CA LEU A 15 -16.76 3.59 8.74
C LEU A 15 -17.04 4.17 10.13
N GLN A 16 -17.56 5.40 10.20
CA GLN A 16 -17.94 6.03 11.47
C GLN A 16 -18.95 5.17 12.24
N LYS A 17 -20.03 4.72 11.57
CA LYS A 17 -21.03 3.84 12.18
C LYS A 17 -20.43 2.51 12.67
N LEU A 18 -19.49 1.93 11.92
CA LEU A 18 -18.78 0.72 12.33
C LEU A 18 -17.90 0.97 13.57
N LEU A 19 -17.23 2.12 13.66
CA LEU A 19 -16.41 2.50 14.80
C LEU A 19 -17.24 2.78 16.05
N GLU A 20 -18.39 3.46 15.90
CA GLU A 20 -19.35 3.71 16.98
C GLU A 20 -19.89 2.39 17.58
N THR A 21 -20.12 1.39 16.73
CA THR A 21 -20.55 0.04 17.13
C THR A 21 -19.41 -0.86 17.59
N ARG A 22 -18.19 -0.31 17.77
CA ARG A 22 -16.97 -1.02 18.18
C ARG A 22 -16.67 -2.26 17.32
N ASN A 23 -16.99 -2.19 16.03
CA ASN A 23 -16.65 -3.26 15.11
C ASN A 23 -15.12 -3.49 15.14
N THR A 24 -14.70 -4.73 15.39
CA THR A 24 -13.29 -5.09 15.59
C THR A 24 -12.44 -4.76 14.37
N ALA A 25 -13.01 -4.82 13.18
CA ALA A 25 -12.37 -4.43 11.92
C ALA A 25 -11.94 -3.02 11.87
N ALA A 26 -12.97 -2.19 12.00
CA ALA A 26 -12.90 -0.80 11.72
C ALA A 26 -11.94 -0.22 12.74
N SER A 27 -12.08 -0.68 14.00
CA SER A 27 -11.20 -0.34 15.11
C SER A 27 -9.73 -0.70 14.81
N LYS A 28 -9.43 -1.95 14.44
CA LYS A 28 -8.04 -2.37 14.14
C LYS A 28 -7.47 -1.60 12.94
N ARG A 29 -8.22 -1.47 11.85
CA ARG A 29 -7.78 -0.78 10.64
C ARG A 29 -7.55 0.71 10.89
N ALA A 30 -8.48 1.35 11.62
CA ALA A 30 -8.34 2.75 12.01
C ALA A 30 -7.07 2.97 12.84
N LEU A 31 -6.78 2.08 13.81
CA LEU A 31 -5.55 2.16 14.60
C LEU A 31 -4.28 1.97 13.74
N ILE A 32 -4.28 1.00 12.81
CA ILE A 32 -3.14 0.75 11.91
C ILE A 32 -2.88 1.98 11.04
N LEU A 33 -3.91 2.51 10.38
CA LEU A 33 -3.80 3.68 9.52
C LEU A 33 -3.39 4.92 10.31
N SER A 34 -3.99 5.16 11.47
CA SER A 34 -3.61 6.29 12.33
C SER A 34 -2.14 6.19 12.74
N ARG A 35 -1.63 5.01 13.10
CA ARG A 35 -0.20 4.82 13.42
C ARG A 35 0.69 5.07 12.21
N GLN A 36 0.37 4.48 11.06
CA GLN A 36 1.14 4.67 9.82
C GLN A 36 1.19 6.14 9.37
N ARG A 37 0.14 6.91 9.67
CA ARG A 37 0.02 8.33 9.33
C ARG A 37 0.37 9.27 10.47
N GLN A 38 0.82 8.73 11.61
CA GLN A 38 1.10 9.49 12.83
C GLN A 38 -0.07 10.41 13.27
N TRP A 39 -1.30 9.96 13.08
CA TRP A 39 -2.50 10.66 13.52
C TRP A 39 -2.84 10.31 14.97
N GLU A 40 -3.26 11.33 15.71
CA GLU A 40 -3.81 11.17 17.05
C GLU A 40 -5.04 10.25 17.02
N ILE A 41 -5.11 9.32 17.97
CA ILE A 41 -6.25 8.43 18.12
C ILE A 41 -7.26 9.14 19.02
N PRO A 42 -8.42 9.54 18.49
CA PRO A 42 -9.41 10.28 19.26
C PRO A 42 -10.13 9.36 20.25
N GLU A 43 -10.64 9.92 21.35
CA GLU A 43 -11.55 9.21 22.26
C GLU A 43 -12.85 8.77 21.54
N SER A 44 -13.28 9.57 20.55
CA SER A 44 -14.45 9.28 19.71
C SER A 44 -14.19 9.59 18.24
N TRP A 45 -14.53 8.64 17.38
CA TRP A 45 -14.36 8.75 15.93
C TRP A 45 -15.43 9.64 15.31
N GLN A 46 -15.08 10.88 15.00
CA GLN A 46 -15.92 11.81 14.25
C GLN A 46 -15.80 11.58 12.75
N LEU A 47 -16.77 12.09 11.98
CA LEU A 47 -16.77 12.02 10.51
C LEU A 47 -15.46 12.55 9.89
N LYS A 48 -14.88 13.63 10.44
CA LYS A 48 -13.62 14.19 9.95
C LYS A 48 -12.45 13.20 10.03
N HIS A 49 -12.37 12.41 11.11
CA HIS A 49 -11.37 11.36 11.27
C HIS A 49 -11.61 10.23 10.27
N CYS A 50 -12.88 9.83 10.12
CA CYS A 50 -13.27 8.77 9.20
C CYS A 50 -13.06 9.16 7.72
N MET A 51 -13.18 10.43 7.37
CA MET A 51 -12.84 10.93 6.03
C MET A 51 -11.34 10.81 5.75
N ASN A 52 -10.49 11.15 6.72
CA ASN A 52 -9.04 10.95 6.60
C ASN A 52 -8.69 9.47 6.46
N LEU A 53 -9.29 8.59 7.26
CA LEU A 53 -9.09 7.14 7.18
C LEU A 53 -9.56 6.57 5.84
N ALA A 54 -10.76 6.92 5.37
CA ALA A 54 -11.30 6.45 4.11
C ALA A 54 -10.47 6.93 2.91
N ALA A 55 -9.95 8.17 2.96
CA ALA A 55 -9.01 8.69 1.97
C ALA A 55 -7.68 7.93 2.00
N ALA A 56 -7.14 7.64 3.20
CA ALA A 56 -5.91 6.86 3.35
C ALA A 56 -6.04 5.43 2.80
N ASP A 57 -7.17 4.77 3.05
CA ASP A 57 -7.46 3.45 2.49
C ASP A 57 -7.58 3.46 0.96
N ALA A 58 -8.02 4.57 0.37
CA ALA A 58 -8.06 4.74 -1.07
C ALA A 58 -6.69 5.10 -1.68
N GLY A 59 -5.66 5.31 -0.88
CA GLY A 59 -4.31 5.64 -1.35
C GLY A 59 -3.96 7.12 -1.38
N PHE A 60 -4.71 7.94 -0.63
CA PHE A 60 -4.42 9.36 -0.46
C PHE A 60 -3.77 9.65 0.90
N GLN A 61 -3.18 10.83 1.06
CA GLN A 61 -2.56 11.21 2.33
C GLN A 61 -3.60 11.48 3.41
N ASN A 62 -4.66 12.22 3.06
CA ASN A 62 -5.76 12.63 3.92
C ASN A 62 -6.96 13.04 3.06
N TRP A 63 -8.05 13.49 3.71
CA TRP A 63 -9.26 13.92 3.00
C TRP A 63 -9.01 15.07 2.01
N GLU A 64 -8.20 16.07 2.36
CA GLU A 64 -7.96 17.21 1.48
C GLU A 64 -7.18 16.80 0.22
N HIS A 65 -6.17 15.95 0.38
CA HIS A 65 -5.44 15.37 -0.75
C HIS A 65 -6.38 14.57 -1.67
N ALA A 66 -7.24 13.72 -1.10
CA ALA A 66 -8.24 12.99 -1.89
C ALA A 66 -9.23 13.94 -2.57
N ARG A 67 -9.66 15.03 -1.91
CA ARG A 67 -10.58 16.01 -2.47
C ARG A 67 -9.99 16.72 -3.68
N ILE A 68 -8.72 17.12 -3.60
CA ILE A 68 -8.01 17.77 -4.70
C ILE A 68 -7.82 16.79 -5.85
N VAL A 69 -7.28 15.59 -5.59
CA VAL A 69 -6.96 14.62 -6.63
C VAL A 69 -8.22 14.02 -7.27
N LEU A 70 -9.18 13.55 -6.48
CA LEU A 70 -10.43 13.02 -7.03
C LEU A 70 -11.36 14.13 -7.53
N GLY A 71 -11.15 15.38 -7.10
CA GLY A 71 -11.89 16.55 -7.58
C GLY A 71 -11.50 16.99 -8.99
N GLY A 72 -10.36 16.53 -9.51
CA GLY A 72 -9.81 17.02 -10.78
C GLY A 72 -9.10 18.38 -10.62
N GLU A 73 -8.70 18.74 -9.40
CA GLU A 73 -8.09 20.03 -9.06
C GLU A 73 -6.56 19.97 -8.94
N ALA A 74 -5.95 18.78 -8.96
CA ALA A 74 -4.49 18.61 -8.87
C ALA A 74 -3.77 19.12 -10.12
N LYS A 75 -2.54 19.60 -9.95
CA LYS A 75 -1.69 20.05 -11.06
C LYS A 75 -0.74 18.94 -11.52
N PRO A 76 -0.34 18.92 -12.80
CA PRO A 76 0.70 18.00 -13.28
C PRO A 76 1.98 18.12 -12.43
N GLY A 77 2.49 16.98 -11.96
CA GLY A 77 3.69 16.90 -11.10
C GLY A 77 3.45 17.01 -9.60
N GLU A 78 2.22 17.30 -9.16
CA GLU A 78 1.84 17.18 -7.74
C GLU A 78 1.73 15.70 -7.32
N ASP A 79 1.66 15.46 -6.00
CA ASP A 79 1.43 14.11 -5.47
C ASP A 79 0.02 13.65 -5.84
N MET A 80 -0.07 12.56 -6.61
CA MET A 80 -1.33 11.94 -7.04
C MET A 80 -1.78 10.79 -6.13
N GLY A 81 -1.03 10.52 -5.05
CA GLY A 81 -1.23 9.37 -4.18
C GLY A 81 -0.87 8.04 -4.85
N ASP A 82 -1.15 6.93 -4.17
CA ASP A 82 -1.00 5.57 -4.73
C ASP A 82 -2.36 4.98 -5.17
N PHE A 83 -3.35 5.86 -5.42
CA PHE A 83 -4.64 5.53 -6.01
C PHE A 83 -4.57 4.93 -7.42
N TRP A 84 -3.41 4.70 -8.03
CA TRP A 84 -3.30 3.89 -9.25
C TRP A 84 -2.41 2.65 -9.09
N HIS A 85 -2.09 2.28 -7.85
CA HIS A 85 -1.21 1.16 -7.53
C HIS A 85 -1.51 0.58 -6.14
N GLY A 86 -2.38 -0.44 -6.09
CA GLY A 86 -2.76 -1.15 -4.86
C GLY A 86 -2.05 -2.50 -4.68
N PRO A 87 -2.29 -3.20 -3.55
CA PRO A 87 -1.72 -4.53 -3.29
C PRO A 87 -2.02 -5.57 -4.39
N GLU A 88 -3.18 -5.47 -5.04
CA GLU A 88 -3.65 -6.35 -6.12
C GLU A 88 -2.70 -6.39 -7.33
N VAL A 89 -1.94 -5.33 -7.54
CA VAL A 89 -1.01 -5.18 -8.67
C VAL A 89 0.45 -5.26 -8.27
N SER A 90 0.74 -5.56 -7.00
CA SER A 90 2.11 -5.66 -6.47
C SER A 90 2.96 -6.77 -7.09
N VAL A 91 2.33 -7.74 -7.77
CA VAL A 91 3.01 -8.85 -8.46
C VAL A 91 3.48 -8.50 -9.87
N PHE A 92 2.98 -7.40 -10.44
CA PHE A 92 3.34 -6.98 -11.79
C PHE A 92 4.69 -6.27 -11.79
N ILE A 93 5.49 -6.53 -12.82
CA ILE A 93 6.75 -5.83 -13.05
C ILE A 93 6.41 -4.55 -13.82
N ASN A 94 6.59 -3.40 -13.17
CA ASN A 94 6.29 -2.09 -13.73
C ASN A 94 7.57 -1.33 -14.04
N HIS A 95 7.53 -0.49 -15.09
CA HIS A 95 8.58 0.48 -15.39
C HIS A 95 8.19 1.83 -14.80
N TRP A 96 9.08 2.38 -13.98
CA TRP A 96 8.86 3.61 -13.22
C TRP A 96 9.65 4.77 -13.84
N TYR A 97 8.99 5.92 -13.96
CA TYR A 97 9.55 7.13 -14.55
C TYR A 97 9.39 8.30 -13.59
N ALA A 98 10.49 9.02 -13.31
CA ALA A 98 10.43 10.25 -12.54
C ALA A 98 9.99 11.45 -13.41
N SER A 99 10.25 11.37 -14.72
CA SER A 99 9.89 12.41 -15.69
C SER A 99 8.64 12.02 -16.48
N TYR A 100 7.69 12.94 -16.54
CA TYR A 100 6.49 12.77 -17.37
C TYR A 100 6.83 12.63 -18.86
N VAL A 101 7.82 13.41 -19.33
CA VAL A 101 8.24 13.40 -20.74
C VAL A 101 8.83 12.04 -21.12
N GLU A 102 9.63 11.44 -20.24
CA GLU A 102 10.19 10.09 -20.47
C GLU A 102 9.09 9.02 -20.47
N ALA A 103 8.14 9.12 -19.53
CA ALA A 103 7.02 8.20 -19.45
C ALA A 103 6.13 8.26 -20.70
N GLN A 104 5.88 9.47 -21.22
CA GLN A 104 5.12 9.70 -22.44
C GLN A 104 5.86 9.15 -23.68
N ALA A 105 7.18 9.34 -23.76
CA ALA A 105 7.98 8.76 -24.84
C ALA A 105 7.91 7.22 -24.81
N GLN A 106 7.95 6.61 -23.63
CA GLN A 106 7.76 5.17 -23.49
C GLN A 106 6.35 4.73 -23.92
N LEU A 107 5.31 5.47 -23.54
CA LEU A 107 3.93 5.17 -23.94
C LEU A 107 3.78 5.19 -25.47
N GLN A 108 4.41 6.14 -26.14
CA GLN A 108 4.40 6.23 -27.61
C GLN A 108 5.16 5.07 -28.27
N ALA A 109 6.24 4.60 -27.66
CA ALA A 109 7.01 3.45 -28.14
C ALA A 109 6.30 2.10 -27.89
N ASN A 110 5.33 2.04 -26.97
CA ASN A 110 4.63 0.82 -26.60
C ASN A 110 3.13 0.92 -26.91
N GLU A 111 2.72 0.36 -28.05
CA GLU A 111 1.33 0.37 -28.50
C GLU A 111 0.36 -0.43 -27.61
N ALA A 112 0.82 -1.20 -26.62
CA ALA A 112 -0.05 -1.92 -25.68
C ALA A 112 -0.06 -1.31 -24.27
N GLY A 113 0.65 -0.20 -24.06
CA GLY A 113 0.83 0.42 -22.74
C GLY A 113 -0.26 1.43 -22.37
N TYR A 114 -0.42 1.64 -21.07
CA TYR A 114 -1.24 2.70 -20.47
C TYR A 114 -0.40 3.45 -19.44
N LEU A 115 -0.42 4.78 -19.48
CA LEU A 115 0.34 5.63 -18.57
C LEU A 115 -0.53 6.04 -17.38
N LEU A 116 -0.05 5.73 -16.18
CA LEU A 116 -0.72 6.04 -14.92
C LEU A 116 0.16 6.97 -14.06
N PRO A 117 -0.44 7.85 -13.24
CA PRO A 117 0.29 8.57 -12.20
C PRO A 117 0.48 7.72 -10.94
N TYR A 118 1.58 7.92 -10.22
CA TYR A 118 1.81 7.37 -8.89
C TYR A 118 2.63 8.34 -8.07
N ARG A 119 2.02 8.88 -7.01
CA ARG A 119 2.61 9.93 -6.19
C ARG A 119 3.16 11.04 -7.09
N LYS A 120 4.48 11.26 -7.10
CA LYS A 120 5.17 12.23 -7.96
C LYS A 120 5.91 11.59 -9.16
N GLN A 121 5.56 10.35 -9.49
CA GLN A 121 6.16 9.52 -10.52
C GLN A 121 5.07 9.00 -11.47
N TYR A 122 5.51 8.26 -12.47
CA TYR A 122 4.67 7.71 -13.52
C TYR A 122 5.03 6.25 -13.78
N LEU A 123 4.05 5.47 -14.22
CA LEU A 123 4.27 4.08 -14.62
C LEU A 123 3.51 3.76 -15.90
N VAL A 124 4.16 3.02 -16.79
CA VAL A 124 3.52 2.43 -17.98
C VAL A 124 3.17 0.98 -17.67
N VAL A 125 1.90 0.64 -17.81
CA VAL A 125 1.33 -0.67 -17.42
C VAL A 125 0.61 -1.33 -18.58
N THR A 126 0.31 -2.62 -18.43
CA THR A 126 -0.44 -3.42 -19.41
C THR A 126 -1.95 -3.39 -19.13
N SER A 127 -2.75 -3.91 -20.05
CA SER A 127 -4.20 -4.13 -19.84
C SER A 127 -4.50 -5.04 -18.66
N ASP A 128 -3.67 -6.07 -18.41
CA ASP A 128 -3.86 -7.01 -17.30
C ASP A 128 -3.71 -6.31 -15.94
N TYR A 129 -2.80 -5.34 -15.84
CA TYR A 129 -2.66 -4.49 -14.66
C TYR A 129 -3.92 -3.68 -14.40
N LEU A 130 -4.52 -3.07 -15.44
CA LEU A 130 -5.78 -2.34 -15.33
C LEU A 130 -6.92 -3.25 -14.88
N GLN A 131 -7.02 -4.44 -15.48
CA GLN A 131 -8.03 -5.43 -15.13
C GLN A 131 -7.90 -5.89 -13.68
N ALA A 132 -6.68 -6.10 -13.17
CA ALA A 132 -6.42 -6.45 -11.78
C ALA A 132 -6.88 -5.35 -10.80
N MET A 133 -6.79 -4.07 -11.19
CA MET A 133 -7.36 -2.95 -10.43
C MET A 133 -8.88 -2.78 -10.63
N GLY A 134 -9.51 -3.63 -11.44
CA GLY A 134 -10.92 -3.54 -11.83
C GLY A 134 -11.24 -2.28 -12.64
N VAL A 135 -10.33 -1.91 -13.52
CA VAL A 135 -10.44 -0.79 -14.46
C VAL A 135 -10.48 -1.37 -15.87
N SER A 136 -11.45 -0.95 -16.68
CA SER A 136 -11.59 -1.42 -18.05
C SER A 136 -10.45 -0.92 -18.93
N ALA A 137 -9.91 -1.79 -19.78
CA ALA A 137 -8.94 -1.44 -20.83
C ALA A 137 -9.62 -1.09 -22.17
N ALA A 138 -10.95 -1.03 -22.22
CA ALA A 138 -11.71 -0.78 -23.44
C ALA A 138 -11.44 0.60 -24.05
N ALA A 139 -11.30 0.65 -25.37
CA ALA A 139 -10.96 1.83 -26.16
C ALA A 139 -11.85 3.04 -25.87
N GLU A 140 -13.16 2.82 -25.63
CA GLU A 140 -14.13 3.89 -25.32
C GLU A 140 -13.75 4.76 -24.11
N TYR A 141 -12.97 4.22 -23.16
CA TYR A 141 -12.52 4.96 -21.98
C TYR A 141 -11.15 5.60 -22.15
N TRP A 142 -10.36 5.18 -23.13
CA TRP A 142 -8.94 5.52 -23.23
C TRP A 142 -8.55 6.29 -24.50
N ASP A 143 -9.29 6.13 -25.60
CA ASP A 143 -8.93 6.72 -26.90
C ASP A 143 -8.89 8.26 -26.84
N SER A 144 -9.86 8.87 -26.16
CA SER A 144 -9.94 10.34 -26.04
C SER A 144 -8.82 10.95 -25.18
N ILE A 145 -8.11 10.12 -24.41
CA ILE A 145 -6.98 10.53 -23.57
C ILE A 145 -5.67 9.87 -24.02
N GLY A 146 -5.64 9.23 -25.20
CA GLY A 146 -4.43 8.64 -25.77
C GLY A 146 -3.77 7.56 -24.91
N ARG A 147 -4.54 6.86 -24.06
CA ARG A 147 -4.03 5.92 -23.03
C ARG A 147 -3.15 6.57 -21.95
N ASP A 148 -3.21 7.89 -21.85
CA ASP A 148 -2.47 8.68 -20.89
C ASP A 148 -3.43 9.24 -19.83
N LEU A 149 -3.45 8.59 -18.67
CA LEU A 149 -4.32 8.98 -17.57
C LEU A 149 -3.88 10.31 -16.93
N VAL A 150 -2.63 10.71 -17.11
CA VAL A 150 -2.10 12.00 -16.65
C VAL A 150 -2.61 13.12 -17.56
N GLN A 151 -2.51 12.93 -18.87
CA GLN A 151 -3.05 13.87 -19.86
C GLN A 151 -4.59 13.99 -19.74
N GLY A 152 -5.26 12.86 -19.50
CA GLY A 152 -6.70 12.79 -19.33
C GLY A 152 -7.22 13.36 -18.02
N TYR A 153 -6.36 13.85 -17.12
CA TYR A 153 -6.75 14.20 -15.76
C TYR A 153 -7.92 15.20 -15.70
N GLY A 154 -8.90 14.93 -14.84
CA GLY A 154 -10.12 15.75 -14.69
C GLY A 154 -11.15 15.63 -15.82
N SER A 155 -10.81 14.96 -16.93
CA SER A 155 -11.75 14.71 -18.03
C SER A 155 -12.85 13.71 -17.65
N ALA A 156 -13.89 13.62 -18.49
CA ALA A 156 -14.94 12.63 -18.34
C ALA A 156 -14.40 11.19 -18.35
N SER A 157 -13.41 10.89 -19.22
CA SER A 157 -12.77 9.58 -19.29
C SER A 157 -12.07 9.22 -17.98
N TRP A 158 -11.29 10.16 -17.45
CA TRP A 158 -10.59 9.98 -16.17
C TRP A 158 -11.56 9.77 -15.01
N LEU A 159 -12.61 10.58 -14.92
CA LEU A 159 -13.62 10.45 -13.87
C LEU A 159 -14.33 9.08 -13.92
N ASN A 160 -14.62 8.56 -15.12
CA ASN A 160 -15.20 7.23 -15.30
C ASN A 160 -14.24 6.12 -14.85
N LEU A 161 -12.98 6.16 -15.29
CA LEU A 161 -11.98 5.16 -14.89
C LEU A 161 -11.72 5.18 -13.38
N ALA A 162 -11.65 6.37 -12.78
CA ALA A 162 -11.51 6.52 -11.34
C ALA A 162 -12.74 6.00 -10.59
N GLN A 163 -13.94 6.18 -11.14
CA GLN A 163 -15.18 5.63 -10.58
C GLN A 163 -15.17 4.10 -10.61
N GLN A 164 -14.74 3.48 -11.72
CA GLN A 164 -14.59 2.02 -11.82
C GLN A 164 -13.63 1.49 -10.75
N ARG A 165 -12.46 2.11 -10.62
CA ARG A 165 -11.48 1.72 -9.61
C ARG A 165 -12.03 1.86 -8.19
N LEU A 166 -12.68 2.98 -7.86
CA LEU A 166 -13.33 3.15 -6.56
C LEU A 166 -14.40 2.07 -6.35
N GLN A 167 -15.26 1.80 -7.34
CA GLN A 167 -16.29 0.77 -7.22
C GLN A 167 -15.69 -0.62 -6.95
N THR A 168 -14.58 -0.96 -7.60
CA THR A 168 -13.83 -2.20 -7.36
C THR A 168 -13.21 -2.24 -5.98
N SER A 169 -12.63 -1.12 -5.53
CA SER A 169 -12.04 -0.98 -4.18
C SER A 169 -13.07 -0.74 -3.08
N ARG A 170 -14.38 -0.83 -3.38
CA ARG A 170 -15.45 -0.55 -2.40
C ARG A 170 -15.25 -1.37 -1.15
N THR A 171 -15.18 -0.65 -0.04
CA THR A 171 -15.21 -1.16 1.33
C THR A 171 -16.48 -2.00 1.63
N GLU A 172 -17.50 -1.98 0.76
CA GLU A 172 -18.64 -2.89 0.85
C GLU A 172 -18.41 -4.25 0.19
N ARG A 173 -17.52 -4.38 -0.82
CA ARG A 173 -16.96 -5.68 -1.22
C ARG A 173 -15.95 -6.19 -0.19
N PHE A 174 -15.39 -5.30 0.62
CA PHE A 174 -14.79 -5.68 1.90
C PHE A 174 -15.79 -6.21 2.93
N LYS A 175 -17.12 -6.30 2.72
CA LYS A 175 -17.94 -7.21 3.57
C LYS A 175 -17.60 -8.70 3.35
N ALA A 176 -17.05 -9.06 2.20
CA ALA A 176 -16.60 -10.42 1.90
C ALA A 176 -15.14 -10.67 2.30
N ASN A 177 -14.27 -9.66 2.17
CA ASN A 177 -12.89 -9.71 2.72
C ASN A 177 -12.80 -9.26 4.19
N TRP A 178 -13.89 -8.76 4.79
CA TRP A 178 -14.12 -8.66 6.23
C TRP A 178 -15.12 -9.73 6.66
N ASP A 179 -14.99 -10.94 6.15
CA ASP A 179 -15.44 -12.04 6.97
C ASP A 179 -14.51 -12.05 8.19
N ALA A 180 -15.00 -11.61 9.35
CA ALA A 180 -14.24 -11.69 10.59
C ALA A 180 -13.74 -13.11 10.82
N THR A 181 -14.42 -14.11 10.22
CA THR A 181 -14.02 -15.52 10.16
C THR A 181 -12.80 -15.72 9.26
N GLN A 182 -12.74 -15.20 8.04
CA GLN A 182 -11.58 -15.36 7.15
C GLN A 182 -10.40 -14.47 7.52
N ILE A 183 -10.63 -13.27 8.08
CA ILE A 183 -9.56 -12.46 8.69
C ILE A 183 -9.12 -13.05 10.02
N MET A 184 -10.00 -13.61 10.86
CA MET A 184 -9.54 -14.40 12.01
C MET A 184 -8.86 -15.68 11.56
N LEU A 185 -9.29 -16.36 10.50
CA LEU A 185 -8.62 -17.53 9.98
C LEU A 185 -7.31 -17.15 9.32
N ASP A 186 -7.17 -16.00 8.67
CA ASP A 186 -5.91 -15.53 8.07
C ASP A 186 -4.99 -14.94 9.12
N LEU A 187 -5.49 -14.25 10.17
CA LEU A 187 -4.69 -13.76 11.29
C LEU A 187 -4.32 -14.88 12.25
N GLN A 188 -5.25 -15.75 12.63
CA GLN A 188 -4.96 -16.96 13.41
C GLN A 188 -4.16 -17.94 12.58
N SER A 189 -4.40 -18.10 11.27
CA SER A 189 -3.51 -18.95 10.45
C SER A 189 -2.17 -18.30 10.25
N THR A 190 -2.03 -16.97 10.12
CA THR A 190 -0.72 -16.32 10.05
C THR A 190 -0.02 -16.28 11.39
N GLU A 191 -0.74 -16.26 12.52
CA GLU A 191 -0.18 -16.31 13.88
C GLU A 191 0.18 -17.76 14.26
N ILE A 192 -0.65 -18.75 13.93
CA ILE A 192 -0.35 -20.19 14.05
C ILE A 192 0.74 -20.60 13.05
N GLU A 193 0.72 -20.10 11.81
CA GLU A 193 1.76 -20.33 10.81
C GLU A 193 3.04 -19.61 11.22
N ALA A 194 2.96 -18.38 11.73
CA ALA A 194 4.11 -17.70 12.30
C ALA A 194 4.68 -18.46 13.48
N GLU A 195 3.85 -18.91 14.43
CA GLU A 195 4.28 -19.75 15.55
C GLU A 195 4.90 -21.07 15.07
N ARG A 196 4.31 -21.73 14.07
CA ARG A 196 4.88 -22.95 13.48
C ARG A 196 6.22 -22.67 12.81
N VAL A 197 6.33 -21.58 12.06
CA VAL A 197 7.56 -21.13 11.43
C VAL A 197 8.60 -20.81 12.53
N MET A 198 8.24 -20.04 13.54
CA MET A 198 9.10 -19.73 14.68
C MET A 198 9.56 -21.00 15.39
N LYS A 199 8.67 -21.95 15.71
CA LYS A 199 9.03 -23.25 16.31
C LYS A 199 9.93 -24.10 15.42
N SER A 200 9.78 -24.00 14.09
CA SER A 200 10.55 -24.80 13.13
C SER A 200 11.95 -24.24 12.89
N PHE A 201 12.06 -22.90 12.83
CA PHE A 201 13.27 -22.21 12.39
C PHE A 201 14.03 -21.53 13.53
N VAL A 202 13.41 -21.31 14.69
CA VAL A 202 14.06 -20.69 15.86
C VAL A 202 14.10 -21.68 17.01
N LYS A 203 15.31 -21.96 17.51
CA LYS A 203 15.57 -22.81 18.67
C LYS A 203 16.51 -22.08 19.63
N ASP A 204 16.16 -22.07 20.90
CA ASP A 204 16.94 -21.40 21.96
C ASP A 204 17.27 -19.93 21.62
N GLY A 205 16.30 -19.23 20.99
CA GLY A 205 16.44 -17.83 20.57
C GLY A 205 17.32 -17.62 19.33
N ARG A 206 17.83 -18.67 18.68
CA ARG A 206 18.67 -18.58 17.47
C ARG A 206 17.97 -19.20 16.26
N LEU A 207 18.24 -18.64 15.09
CA LEU A 207 17.82 -19.22 13.82
C LEU A 207 18.66 -20.45 13.51
N VAL A 208 18.00 -21.56 13.23
CA VAL A 208 18.64 -22.80 12.78
C VAL A 208 18.94 -22.74 11.28
N SER A 209 18.06 -22.10 10.51
CA SER A 209 18.26 -21.80 9.09
C SER A 209 17.38 -20.61 8.65
N ILE A 210 17.77 -19.95 7.56
CA ILE A 210 16.95 -18.93 6.92
C ILE A 210 15.96 -19.64 5.98
N PRO A 211 14.63 -19.44 6.12
CA PRO A 211 13.65 -20.12 5.26
C PRO A 211 13.80 -19.73 3.77
N GLU A 212 13.74 -20.72 2.88
CA GLU A 212 13.75 -20.51 1.42
C GLU A 212 12.43 -19.90 0.92
N GLN A 213 11.31 -20.33 1.49
CA GLN A 213 9.99 -19.82 1.15
C GLN A 213 9.81 -18.38 1.64
N ARG A 214 9.58 -17.44 0.71
CA ARG A 214 9.47 -16.00 0.99
C ARG A 214 8.50 -15.67 2.12
N LYS A 215 7.32 -16.30 2.17
CA LYS A 215 6.31 -16.07 3.23
C LYS A 215 6.85 -16.38 4.62
N LYS A 216 7.53 -17.52 4.79
CA LYS A 216 8.14 -17.94 6.06
C LYS A 216 9.32 -17.07 6.43
N ARG A 217 10.15 -16.70 5.44
CA ARG A 217 11.26 -15.77 5.65
C ARG A 217 10.78 -14.41 6.16
N LEU A 218 9.69 -13.88 5.60
CA LEU A 218 9.08 -12.63 6.08
C LEU A 218 8.62 -12.69 7.54
N VAL A 219 8.14 -13.84 8.02
CA VAL A 219 7.82 -14.02 9.45
C VAL A 219 9.08 -13.85 10.30
N ILE A 220 10.17 -14.53 9.92
CA ILE A 220 11.46 -14.43 10.62
C ILE A 220 12.00 -13.01 10.60
N LEU A 221 11.97 -12.34 9.45
CA LEU A 221 12.47 -10.97 9.33
C LEU A 221 11.66 -9.98 10.19
N ARG A 222 10.33 -10.13 10.25
CA ARG A 222 9.49 -9.31 11.14
C ARG A 222 9.85 -9.54 12.61
N TRP A 223 10.00 -10.79 13.02
CA TRP A 223 10.41 -11.10 14.39
C TRP A 223 11.78 -10.53 14.76
N LEU A 224 12.75 -10.54 13.83
CA LEU A 224 14.06 -9.94 14.08
C LEU A 224 13.98 -8.42 14.14
N VAL A 225 13.33 -7.76 13.18
CA VAL A 225 13.30 -6.28 13.13
C VAL A 225 12.50 -5.68 14.29
N GLU A 226 11.56 -6.42 14.88
CA GLU A 226 10.80 -6.01 16.07
C GLU A 226 11.67 -5.86 17.32
N GLN A 227 12.83 -6.51 17.37
CA GLN A 227 13.79 -6.38 18.46
C GLN A 227 14.70 -5.15 18.31
N LEU A 228 14.65 -4.48 17.16
CA LEU A 228 15.31 -3.20 16.93
C LEU A 228 14.38 -2.05 17.29
N GLN A 229 14.96 -1.07 17.99
CA GLN A 229 14.27 0.18 18.34
C GLN A 229 13.89 0.95 17.07
N PHE A 230 12.63 1.41 17.03
CA PHE A 230 12.14 2.38 16.06
C PHE A 230 12.89 3.72 16.26
N GLU A 231 13.09 4.49 15.19
CA GLU A 231 13.80 5.79 15.16
C GLU A 231 15.31 5.79 15.49
N ARG A 232 15.89 4.64 15.90
CA ARG A 232 17.33 4.52 16.10
C ARG A 232 18.06 4.30 14.77
N ARG A 233 19.14 5.05 14.56
CA ARG A 233 20.15 4.77 13.52
C ARG A 233 21.15 3.74 14.05
N TYR A 234 21.45 2.75 13.21
CA TYR A 234 22.43 1.72 13.49
C TYR A 234 23.49 1.77 12.40
N VAL A 235 24.76 1.81 12.78
CA VAL A 235 25.82 1.59 11.80
C VAL A 235 25.83 0.12 11.36
N GLU A 236 26.41 -0.16 10.20
CA GLU A 236 26.47 -1.52 9.66
C GLU A 236 27.03 -2.55 10.66
N ALA A 237 28.05 -2.16 11.43
CA ALA A 237 28.66 -2.99 12.47
C ALA A 237 27.68 -3.35 13.59
N ASP A 238 26.79 -2.43 13.96
CA ASP A 238 25.77 -2.66 15.00
C ASP A 238 24.72 -3.65 14.49
N ILE A 239 24.25 -3.49 13.25
CA ILE A 239 23.29 -4.43 12.64
C ILE A 239 23.90 -5.81 12.47
N ASN A 240 25.19 -5.90 12.11
CA ASN A 240 25.88 -7.19 12.03
C ASN A 240 25.96 -7.86 13.40
N SER A 241 26.37 -7.10 14.42
CA SER A 241 26.49 -7.61 15.78
C SER A 241 25.14 -8.02 16.35
N PHE A 242 24.07 -7.30 16.01
CA PHE A 242 22.70 -7.68 16.33
C PHE A 242 22.31 -8.99 15.65
N LEU A 243 22.41 -9.08 14.33
CA LEU A 243 22.00 -10.25 13.56
C LEU A 243 22.83 -11.51 13.85
N LEU A 244 24.13 -11.35 14.19
CA LEU A 244 25.03 -12.45 14.53
C LEU A 244 24.60 -13.19 15.81
N GLN A 245 23.86 -12.53 16.70
CA GLN A 245 23.24 -13.16 17.87
C GLN A 245 22.20 -14.21 17.46
N PHE A 246 21.60 -14.06 16.27
CA PHE A 246 20.52 -14.91 15.77
C PHE A 246 21.00 -15.90 14.71
N HIS A 247 21.88 -15.52 13.80
CA HIS A 247 22.35 -16.39 12.71
C HIS A 247 23.75 -16.01 12.22
N SER A 248 24.56 -16.99 11.80
CA SER A 248 25.91 -16.74 11.27
C SER A 248 25.90 -16.06 9.90
N ASP A 249 24.90 -16.35 9.06
CA ASP A 249 24.62 -15.62 7.83
C ASP A 249 23.83 -14.33 8.10
N PHE A 250 24.44 -13.41 8.85
CA PHE A 250 23.88 -12.09 9.14
C PHE A 250 23.84 -11.20 7.89
N ALA A 251 24.71 -11.45 6.91
CA ALA A 251 24.77 -10.68 5.68
C ALA A 251 23.51 -10.86 4.82
N THR A 252 23.00 -12.09 4.71
CA THR A 252 21.74 -12.37 4.01
C THR A 252 20.56 -11.72 4.73
N LEU A 253 20.44 -11.87 6.05
CA LEU A 253 19.36 -11.26 6.83
C LEU A 253 19.34 -9.73 6.71
N ARG A 254 20.51 -9.10 6.79
CA ARG A 254 20.66 -7.65 6.62
C ARG A 254 20.22 -7.18 5.23
N ARG A 255 20.56 -7.92 4.17
CA ARG A 255 20.11 -7.62 2.80
C ARG A 255 18.59 -7.76 2.68
N GLU A 256 18.04 -8.81 3.26
CA GLU A 256 16.60 -9.09 3.23
C GLU A 256 15.76 -8.05 3.99
N PHE A 257 16.28 -7.43 5.06
CA PHE A 257 15.61 -6.29 5.69
C PHE A 257 15.38 -5.12 4.73
N ILE A 258 16.37 -4.80 3.89
CA ILE A 258 16.26 -3.73 2.89
C ILE A 258 15.33 -4.17 1.75
N MET A 259 15.54 -5.38 1.21
CA MET A 259 14.75 -5.89 0.08
C MET A 259 13.25 -6.00 0.37
N ASN A 260 12.88 -6.23 1.64
CA ASN A 260 11.48 -6.32 2.05
C ASN A 260 10.96 -5.02 2.69
N GLY A 261 11.71 -3.92 2.62
CA GLY A 261 11.27 -2.59 3.11
C GLY A 261 11.04 -2.52 4.62
N LEU A 262 11.68 -3.40 5.40
CA LEU A 262 11.62 -3.39 6.87
C LEU A 262 12.62 -2.43 7.47
N MET A 263 13.68 -2.12 6.72
CA MET A 263 14.68 -1.12 7.05
C MET A 263 15.08 -0.35 5.79
N GLU A 264 15.51 0.88 5.99
CA GLU A 264 16.20 1.69 4.99
C GLU A 264 17.70 1.78 5.32
N ARG A 265 18.50 2.14 4.31
CA ARG A 265 19.94 2.34 4.46
C ARG A 265 20.40 3.57 3.67
N ALA A 266 21.12 4.47 4.32
CA ALA A 266 21.85 5.57 3.68
C ALA A 266 23.13 5.87 4.47
N GLU A 267 24.18 6.31 3.77
CA GLU A 267 25.45 6.76 4.39
C GLU A 267 26.09 5.75 5.36
N GLY A 268 25.86 4.45 5.15
CA GLY A 268 26.38 3.38 6.02
C GLY A 268 25.55 3.13 7.29
N GLU A 269 24.47 3.88 7.49
CA GLU A 269 23.50 3.70 8.56
C GLU A 269 22.25 2.94 8.07
N TYR A 270 21.62 2.26 9.01
CA TYR A 270 20.40 1.49 8.86
C TYR A 270 19.36 1.99 9.86
N TRP A 271 18.09 2.06 9.49
CA TRP A 271 16.99 2.33 10.41
C TRP A 271 15.73 1.58 10.01
N ARG A 272 14.91 1.27 11.01
CA ARG A 272 13.62 0.63 10.83
C ARG A 272 12.61 1.61 10.22
N VAL A 273 11.81 1.13 9.27
CA VAL A 273 10.70 1.85 8.62
C VAL A 273 9.36 1.43 9.23
#